data_AF-A0A3B8Y268-F1
#
_entry.id   AF-A0A3B8Y268-F1
#
_cell.length_a   1.000
_cell.length_b   1.000
_cell.length_c   1.000
_cell.angle_alpha   90.00
_cell.angle_beta   90.00
_cell.angle_gamma   90.00
#
_symmetry.space_group_name_H-M   'P 1'
#
loop_
_entity.id
_entity.type
_entity.pdbx_description
1 polymer ?
#
loop_
_entity_poly.entity_id
_entity_poly.type
_entity_poly.pdbx_seq_one_letter_code
_entity_poly.pdbx_strand_id
1 'polypeptide(L)'
;MGIWTLWNPAYWLSGGIKALTAIISIYTAIELFPLIPQLLSLPSPSQLEILNHQLQEQIKERELEEFMIILPYLTLENTQLRAEKIPQGIKQLKIQYNSQLLDSITASFGVAAFPQHGSTLQQLFNCADEALYQAKEQGRDRVICALDSQ
;
A
#
# COMPACT_ATOMS: atom_id res chain seq x y z
N MET A 1 -62.67 -41.05 33.59
CA MET A 1 -61.99 -39.75 33.83
C MET A 1 -61.18 -39.44 32.59
N GLY A 2 -61.81 -38.80 31.59
CA GLY A 2 -61.22 -38.64 30.26
C GLY A 2 -60.24 -37.47 30.23
N ILE A 3 -58.95 -37.77 30.09
CA ILE A 3 -57.90 -36.77 29.91
C ILE A 3 -57.95 -36.35 28.44
N TRP A 4 -58.52 -35.17 28.17
CA TRP A 4 -58.40 -34.50 26.88
C TRP A 4 -56.97 -34.02 26.72
N THR A 5 -56.13 -34.78 26.02
CA THR A 5 -54.84 -34.28 25.55
C THR A 5 -55.11 -33.33 24.38
N LEU A 6 -54.94 -32.02 24.59
CA LEU A 6 -54.91 -31.02 23.52
C LEU A 6 -53.92 -31.50 22.43
N TRP A 7 -54.44 -32.04 21.33
CA TRP A 7 -53.63 -32.35 20.16
C TRP A 7 -53.41 -31.03 19.42
N ASN A 8 -52.29 -30.38 19.73
CA ASN A 8 -51.93 -29.08 19.18
C ASN A 8 -51.80 -29.19 17.64
N PRO A 9 -52.54 -28.40 16.85
CA PRO A 9 -52.49 -28.49 15.40
C PRO A 9 -51.28 -27.73 14.83
N ALA A 10 -50.10 -27.83 15.46
CA ALA A 10 -48.89 -27.10 15.06
C ALA A 10 -48.13 -27.76 13.90
N TYR A 11 -48.63 -28.88 13.36
CA TYR A 11 -47.98 -29.60 12.25
C TYR A 11 -48.02 -28.81 10.93
N TRP A 12 -49.05 -27.99 10.68
CA TRP A 12 -49.06 -27.11 9.50
C TRP A 12 -47.93 -26.06 9.53
N LEU A 13 -47.55 -25.61 10.74
CA LEU A 13 -46.54 -24.57 10.92
C LEU A 13 -45.15 -25.09 10.51
N SER A 14 -44.88 -26.36 10.82
CA SER A 14 -43.64 -27.05 10.41
C SER A 14 -43.55 -27.24 8.90
N GLY A 15 -44.67 -27.48 8.22
CA GLY A 15 -44.75 -27.53 6.76
C GLY A 15 -44.46 -26.18 6.13
N GLY A 16 -45.02 -25.10 6.70
CA GLY A 16 -44.78 -23.72 6.24
C GLY A 16 -43.31 -23.31 6.32
N ILE A 17 -42.61 -23.64 7.42
CA ILE A 17 -41.17 -23.32 7.58
C ILE A 17 -40.31 -24.07 6.55
N LYS A 18 -40.62 -25.35 6.28
CA LYS A 18 -39.90 -26.14 5.27
C LYS A 18 -40.14 -25.61 3.85
N ALA A 19 -41.36 -25.16 3.55
CA ALA A 19 -41.67 -24.55 2.26
C ALA A 19 -40.92 -23.22 2.08
N LEU A 20 -40.90 -22.37 3.11
CA LEU A 20 -40.19 -21.09 3.09
C LEU A 20 -38.68 -21.30 2.88
N THR A 21 -38.07 -22.23 3.62
CA THR A 21 -36.64 -22.53 3.50
C THR A 21 -36.29 -23.13 2.15
N ALA A 22 -37.14 -24.00 1.59
CA ALA A 22 -36.96 -24.51 0.23
C ALA A 22 -37.02 -23.40 -0.82
N ILE A 23 -37.95 -22.44 -0.69
CA ILE A 23 -38.06 -21.30 -1.60
C ILE A 23 -36.81 -20.41 -1.51
N ILE A 24 -36.34 -20.10 -0.31
CA ILE A 24 -35.12 -19.29 -0.11
C ILE A 24 -33.92 -20.00 -0.73
N SER A 25 -33.76 -21.31 -0.50
CA SER A 25 -32.65 -22.08 -1.03
C SER A 25 -32.66 -22.16 -2.56
N ILE A 26 -33.83 -22.32 -3.17
CA ILE A 26 -33.99 -22.30 -4.63
C ILE A 26 -33.65 -20.91 -5.20
N TYR A 27 -34.11 -19.85 -4.55
CA TYR A 27 -33.82 -18.48 -4.97
C TYR A 27 -32.32 -18.19 -4.93
N THR A 28 -31.64 -18.54 -3.83
CA THR A 28 -30.18 -18.41 -3.71
C THR A 28 -29.45 -19.25 -4.76
N ALA A 29 -29.92 -20.47 -5.05
CA ALA A 29 -29.30 -21.32 -6.08
C ALA A 29 -29.42 -20.71 -7.49
N ILE A 30 -30.56 -20.08 -7.81
CA ILE A 30 -30.78 -19.39 -9.08
C ILE A 30 -29.89 -18.14 -9.19
N GLU A 31 -29.73 -17.38 -8.10
CA GLU A 31 -28.82 -16.22 -8.07
C GLU A 31 -27.33 -16.61 -8.16
N LEU A 32 -26.95 -17.75 -7.58
CA LEU A 32 -25.57 -18.22 -7.61
C LEU A 32 -25.15 -18.80 -8.97
N PHE A 33 -26.05 -19.43 -9.72
CA PHE A 33 -25.75 -20.04 -11.01
C PHE A 33 -25.08 -19.09 -12.04
N PRO A 34 -25.49 -17.81 -12.21
CA PRO A 34 -24.78 -16.85 -13.07
C PRO A 34 -23.46 -16.33 -12.49
N LEU A 35 -23.19 -16.50 -11.18
CA LEU A 35 -21.92 -16.16 -10.54
C LEU A 35 -20.85 -17.25 -10.69
N ILE A 36 -21.25 -18.52 -10.90
CA ILE A 36 -20.35 -19.66 -11.16
C ILE A 36 -19.36 -19.41 -12.33
N PRO A 37 -19.77 -18.90 -13.52
CA PRO A 37 -18.82 -18.61 -14.59
C PRO A 37 -17.81 -17.49 -14.24
N GLN A 38 -18.12 -16.60 -13.30
CA GLN A 38 -17.19 -15.55 -12.84
C GLN A 38 -16.18 -16.07 -11.79
N LEU A 39 -16.54 -17.09 -11.02
CA LEU A 39 -15.59 -17.81 -10.14
C LEU A 39 -14.54 -18.58 -10.96
N LEU A 40 -14.88 -19.02 -12.16
CA LEU A 40 -13.98 -19.72 -13.08
C LEU A 40 -13.02 -18.77 -13.84
N SER A 41 -13.21 -17.45 -13.75
CA SER A 41 -12.24 -16.46 -14.26
C SER A 41 -11.23 -15.99 -13.21
N LEU A 42 -11.29 -16.51 -11.98
CA LEU A 42 -10.22 -16.31 -11.01
C LEU A 42 -8.94 -16.98 -11.52
N PRO A 43 -7.79 -16.28 -11.58
CA PRO A 43 -6.51 -16.92 -11.87
C PRO A 43 -6.32 -18.08 -10.89
N SER A 44 -5.86 -19.21 -11.43
CA SER A 44 -5.64 -20.42 -10.63
C SER A 44 -4.71 -20.12 -9.44
N PRO A 45 -4.83 -20.84 -8.31
CA PRO A 45 -4.02 -20.57 -7.11
C PRO A 45 -2.51 -20.48 -7.36
N SER A 46 -1.99 -21.25 -8.32
CA SER A 46 -0.59 -21.18 -8.75
C SER A 46 -0.25 -19.92 -9.57
N GLN A 47 -1.19 -19.42 -10.39
CA GLN A 47 -1.03 -18.15 -11.10
C GLN A 47 -1.03 -16.96 -10.13
N LEU A 48 -1.85 -16.99 -9.07
CA LEU A 48 -1.84 -15.98 -8.02
C LEU A 48 -0.50 -15.96 -7.27
N GLU A 49 0.07 -17.14 -6.99
CA GLU A 49 1.37 -17.24 -6.32
C GLU A 49 2.50 -16.66 -7.19
N ILE A 50 2.49 -16.94 -8.49
CA ILE A 50 3.43 -16.35 -9.45
C ILE A 50 3.24 -14.84 -9.56
N LEU A 51 1.98 -14.36 -9.64
CA LEU A 51 1.69 -12.92 -9.71
C LEU A 51 2.12 -12.20 -8.44
N ASN A 52 1.88 -12.79 -7.28
CA ASN A 52 2.30 -12.22 -6.00
C ASN A 52 3.83 -12.19 -5.92
N HIS A 53 4.51 -13.25 -6.34
CA HIS A 53 5.97 -13.25 -6.41
C HIS A 53 6.51 -12.16 -7.35
N GLN A 54 5.90 -11.98 -8.52
CA GLN A 54 6.28 -10.92 -9.46
C GLN A 54 6.01 -9.52 -8.88
N LEU A 55 4.87 -9.31 -8.24
CA LEU A 55 4.56 -8.05 -7.57
C LEU A 55 5.55 -7.76 -6.44
N GLN A 56 5.94 -8.78 -5.66
CA GLN A 56 6.94 -8.62 -4.60
C GLN A 56 8.32 -8.27 -5.15
N GLU A 57 8.73 -8.86 -6.27
CA GLU A 57 9.99 -8.47 -6.93
C GLU A 57 9.94 -7.03 -7.47
N GLN A 58 8.83 -6.61 -8.08
CA GLN A 58 8.65 -5.24 -8.54
C GLN A 58 8.64 -4.21 -7.41
N ILE A 59 8.07 -4.54 -6.26
CA ILE A 59 8.12 -3.68 -5.06
C ILE A 59 9.57 -3.50 -4.61
N LYS A 60 10.34 -4.59 -4.57
CA LYS A 60 11.74 -4.59 -4.15
C LYS A 60 12.65 -3.82 -5.11
N GLU A 61 12.38 -3.87 -6.41
CA GLU A 61 13.11 -3.05 -7.40
C GLU A 61 12.87 -1.55 -7.22
N ARG A 62 11.65 -1.14 -6.83
CA ARG A 62 11.37 0.28 -6.56
C ARG A 62 12.06 0.80 -5.30
N GLU A 63 12.26 -0.05 -4.28
CA GLU A 63 12.99 0.33 -3.07
C GLU A 63 14.49 0.56 -3.32
N LEU A 64 15.08 -0.06 -4.36
CA LEU A 64 16.50 0.12 -4.72
C LEU A 64 16.85 1.51 -5.25
N GLU A 65 15.85 2.29 -5.67
CA GLU A 65 16.04 3.68 -6.13
C GLU A 65 16.05 4.71 -4.98
N GLU A 66 15.82 4.27 -3.74
CA GLU A 66 15.73 5.14 -2.56
C GLU A 66 16.97 4.98 -1.67
N PHE A 67 17.63 6.10 -1.37
CA PHE A 67 18.84 6.15 -0.56
C PHE A 67 18.63 7.00 0.68
N MET A 68 19.07 6.50 1.84
CA MET A 68 19.06 7.24 3.10
C MET A 68 20.48 7.65 3.51
N ILE A 69 20.65 8.93 3.86
CA ILE A 69 21.92 9.47 4.37
C ILE A 69 21.68 9.99 5.79
N ILE A 70 22.43 9.47 6.75
CA ILE A 70 22.41 9.94 8.15
C ILE A 70 23.61 10.84 8.37
N LEU A 71 23.36 12.08 8.81
CA LEU A 71 24.40 13.06 9.10
C LEU A 71 24.41 13.39 10.60
N PRO A 72 25.31 12.78 11.39
CA PRO A 72 25.37 13.05 12.82
C PRO A 72 25.97 14.44 13.10
N TYR A 73 25.61 15.02 14.24
CA TYR A 73 26.15 16.29 14.77
C TYR A 73 25.88 17.53 13.89
N LEU A 74 24.82 17.52 13.08
CA LEU A 74 24.41 18.69 12.29
C LEU A 74 23.08 19.27 12.80
N THR A 75 22.94 20.58 12.69
CA THR A 75 21.64 21.27 12.82
C THR A 75 20.82 21.07 11.56
N LEU A 76 19.50 21.29 11.61
CA LEU A 76 18.64 21.23 10.43
C LEU A 76 19.14 22.12 9.29
N GLU A 77 19.47 23.38 9.59
CA GLU A 77 19.96 24.35 8.59
C GLU A 77 21.23 23.85 7.88
N ASN A 78 22.21 23.36 8.63
CA ASN A 78 23.45 22.82 8.06
C ASN A 78 23.20 21.52 7.28
N THR A 79 22.23 20.72 7.70
CA THR A 79 21.82 19.49 7.02
C THR A 79 21.18 19.83 5.67
N GLN A 80 20.26 20.80 5.65
CA GLN A 80 19.64 21.31 4.42
C GLN A 80 20.67 21.87 3.46
N LEU A 81 21.56 22.76 3.92
CA LEU A 81 22.63 23.34 3.09
C LEU A 81 23.55 22.28 2.46
N ARG A 82 23.81 21.18 3.18
CA ARG A 82 24.59 20.05 2.63
C ARG A 82 23.75 19.23 1.65
N ALA A 83 22.50 18.94 1.98
CA ALA A 83 21.60 18.19 1.11
C ALA A 83 21.41 18.90 -0.24
N GLU A 84 21.27 20.23 -0.27
CA GLU A 84 21.12 21.02 -1.50
C GLU A 84 22.30 20.90 -2.47
N LYS A 85 23.51 20.62 -1.97
CA LYS A 85 24.69 20.42 -2.81
C LYS A 85 24.67 19.08 -3.54
N ILE A 86 23.94 18.08 -3.01
CA ILE A 86 23.93 16.72 -3.59
C ILE A 86 23.22 16.71 -4.95
N PRO A 87 21.99 17.23 -5.13
CA PRO A 87 21.37 17.35 -6.46
C PRO A 87 22.25 18.11 -7.46
N GLN A 88 22.91 19.18 -7.02
CA GLN A 88 23.80 19.98 -7.87
C GLN A 88 25.00 19.16 -8.37
N GLY A 89 25.60 18.35 -7.50
CA GLY A 89 26.66 17.42 -7.87
C GLY A 89 26.17 16.33 -8.82
N ILE A 90 25.00 15.76 -8.55
CA ILE A 90 24.38 14.73 -9.39
C ILE A 90 24.13 15.23 -10.81
N LYS A 91 23.62 16.46 -10.98
CA LYS A 91 23.40 17.08 -12.30
C LYS A 91 24.67 17.22 -13.15
N GLN A 92 25.84 17.29 -12.50
CA GLN A 92 27.12 17.44 -13.19
C GLN A 92 27.73 16.09 -13.60
N LEU A 93 27.16 14.97 -13.14
CA LEU A 93 27.62 13.64 -13.49
C LEU A 93 27.33 13.35 -14.96
N LYS A 94 28.39 13.11 -15.73
CA LYS A 94 28.29 12.56 -17.09
C LYS A 94 28.39 11.05 -17.00
N ILE A 95 27.24 10.39 -16.97
CA ILE A 95 27.17 8.93 -16.85
C ILE A 95 27.11 8.33 -18.25
N GLN A 96 28.08 7.47 -18.57
CA GLN A 96 28.09 6.67 -19.78
C GLN A 96 27.62 5.25 -19.44
N TYR A 97 26.55 4.80 -20.10
CA TYR A 97 25.99 3.46 -19.95
C TYR A 97 25.80 2.83 -21.32
N ASN A 98 26.30 1.61 -21.52
CA ASN A 98 26.25 0.90 -22.81
C ASN A 98 26.76 1.75 -24.01
N SER A 99 27.84 2.51 -23.80
CA SER A 99 28.43 3.44 -24.78
C SER A 99 27.57 4.66 -25.16
N GLN A 100 26.39 4.83 -24.53
CA GLN A 100 25.53 6.00 -24.68
C GLN A 100 25.68 6.90 -23.45
N LEU A 101 25.72 8.22 -23.67
CA LEU A 101 25.71 9.20 -22.59
C LEU A 101 24.26 9.34 -22.13
N LEU A 102 23.99 9.06 -20.85
CA LEU A 102 22.66 9.23 -20.28
C LEU A 102 22.32 10.73 -20.19
N ASP A 103 21.05 11.05 -20.38
CA ASP A 103 20.53 12.39 -20.11
C ASP A 103 20.78 12.77 -18.64
N SER A 104 20.77 14.07 -18.35
CA SER A 104 21.06 14.58 -17.00
C SER A 104 20.17 13.91 -15.97
N ILE A 105 20.76 13.11 -15.08
CA ILE A 105 20.04 12.53 -13.95
C ILE A 105 19.82 13.60 -12.88
N THR A 106 18.69 13.52 -12.21
CA THR A 106 18.33 14.39 -11.09
C THR A 106 17.88 13.55 -9.91
N ALA A 107 17.93 14.13 -8.71
CA ALA A 107 17.52 13.46 -7.49
C ALA A 107 16.75 14.44 -6.60
N SER A 108 15.72 13.94 -5.93
CA SER A 108 14.95 14.66 -4.92
C SER A 108 15.33 14.16 -3.54
N PHE A 109 15.28 15.03 -2.53
CA PHE A 109 15.64 14.68 -1.16
C PHE A 109 14.59 15.23 -0.19
N GLY A 110 14.23 14.40 0.79
CA GLY A 110 13.52 14.82 1.99
C GLY A 110 14.48 14.86 3.17
N VAL A 111 14.43 15.92 3.97
CA VAL A 111 15.35 16.15 5.09
C VAL A 111 14.56 16.24 6.39
N ALA A 112 14.94 15.42 7.37
CA ALA A 112 14.46 15.51 8.75
C ALA A 112 15.65 15.61 9.71
N ALA A 113 15.40 16.17 10.89
CA ALA A 113 16.43 16.43 11.90
C ALA A 113 15.90 16.17 13.31
N PHE A 114 16.72 15.52 14.13
CA PHE A 114 16.48 15.35 15.56
C PHE A 114 16.95 16.61 16.33
N PRO A 115 16.23 17.07 17.36
CA PRO A 115 14.95 16.55 17.88
C PRO A 115 13.70 17.17 17.22
N GLN A 116 13.87 18.05 16.23
CA GLN A 116 12.80 18.89 15.68
C GLN A 116 11.68 18.09 14.99
N HIS A 117 12.01 16.97 14.35
CA HIS A 117 11.09 16.14 13.58
C HIS A 117 10.82 14.78 14.24
N GLY A 118 10.88 14.76 15.56
CA GLY A 118 10.62 13.57 16.37
C GLY A 118 11.78 13.13 17.24
N SER A 119 11.46 12.22 18.15
CA SER A 119 12.36 11.69 19.17
C SER A 119 12.87 10.28 18.86
N THR A 120 12.30 9.65 17.84
CA THR A 120 12.63 8.28 17.42
C THR A 120 13.09 8.24 15.97
N LEU A 121 13.89 7.23 15.63
CA LEU A 121 14.34 7.00 14.25
C LEU A 121 13.15 6.82 13.30
N GLN A 122 12.08 6.14 13.73
CA GLN A 122 10.88 5.93 12.91
C GLN A 122 10.18 7.25 12.58
N GLN A 123 10.08 8.17 13.54
CA GLN A 123 9.49 9.49 13.31
C GLN A 123 10.32 10.31 12.32
N LEU A 124 11.64 10.32 12.50
CA LEU A 124 12.56 11.00 11.58
C LEU A 124 12.48 10.43 10.16
N PHE A 125 12.40 9.10 10.04
CA PHE A 125 12.24 8.42 8.76
C PHE A 125 10.94 8.83 8.08
N ASN A 126 9.81 8.75 8.79
CA ASN A 126 8.50 9.11 8.25
C ASN A 126 8.46 10.59 7.82
N CYS A 127 9.02 11.50 8.61
CA CYS A 127 9.11 12.93 8.27
C CYS A 127 9.99 13.17 7.04
N ALA A 128 11.13 12.49 6.93
CA ALA A 128 12.00 12.58 5.76
C ALA A 128 11.33 12.02 4.51
N ASP A 129 10.61 10.90 4.62
CA ASP A 129 9.88 10.28 3.51
C ASP A 129 8.72 11.18 3.04
N GLU A 130 7.96 11.76 3.96
CA GLU A 130 6.91 12.72 3.63
C GLU A 130 7.48 13.95 2.91
N ALA A 131 8.59 14.50 3.40
CA ALA A 131 9.28 15.61 2.74
C ALA A 131 9.79 15.22 1.33
N LEU A 132 10.29 14.00 1.16
CA LEU A 132 10.70 13.47 -0.14
C LEU A 132 9.50 13.32 -1.09
N TYR A 133 8.37 12.84 -0.58
CA TYR A 133 7.13 12.76 -1.33
C TYR A 133 6.69 14.14 -1.82
N GLN A 134 6.71 15.16 -0.94
CA GLN A 134 6.44 16.55 -1.32
C GLN A 134 7.42 17.04 -2.40
N ALA A 135 8.71 16.68 -2.29
CA ALA A 135 9.70 17.07 -3.30
C ALA A 135 9.37 16.45 -4.66
N LYS A 136 8.89 15.19 -4.68
CA LYS A 136 8.45 14.49 -5.89
C LYS A 136 7.20 15.14 -6.49
N GLU A 137 6.20 15.49 -5.68
CA GLU A 137 4.95 16.13 -6.11
C GLU A 137 5.15 17.55 -6.65
N GLN A 138 6.06 18.33 -6.06
CA GLN A 138 6.31 19.72 -6.48
C GLN A 138 7.15 19.86 -7.76
N GLY A 139 7.40 18.77 -8.49
CA GLY A 139 8.13 18.77 -9.75
C GLY A 139 9.56 18.23 -9.66
N ARG A 140 9.89 17.49 -8.59
CA ARG A 140 11.18 16.78 -8.40
C ARG A 140 12.40 17.72 -8.36
N ASP A 141 13.59 17.12 -8.34
CA ASP A 141 14.89 17.78 -8.48
C ASP A 141 15.13 18.90 -7.45
N ARG A 142 14.75 18.63 -6.20
CA ARG A 142 14.80 19.60 -5.11
C ARG A 142 14.96 18.91 -3.77
N VAL A 143 15.31 19.73 -2.78
CA VAL A 143 15.36 19.34 -1.38
C VAL A 143 14.17 19.99 -0.67
N ILE A 144 13.43 19.21 0.11
CA ILE A 144 12.39 19.71 1.01
C ILE A 144 12.71 19.26 2.43
N CYS A 145 12.62 20.19 3.37
CA CYS A 145 12.69 19.88 4.79
C CYS A 145 11.31 19.49 5.30
N ALA A 146 11.27 18.51 6.21
CA ALA A 146 10.06 18.15 6.92
C ALA A 146 9.50 19.38 7.66
N LEU A 147 8.18 19.37 7.85
CA LEU A 147 7.50 20.37 8.66
C LEU A 147 7.67 20.01 10.14
N ASP A 148 7.73 21.03 11.00
CA ASP A 148 7.82 20.85 12.45
C ASP A 148 6.65 19.97 12.93
N SER A 149 6.98 18.78 13.44
CA SER A 149 6.03 17.90 14.10
C SER A 149 5.81 18.42 15.53
N GLN A 150 4.68 19.07 15.78
CA GLN A 150 4.26 19.49 17.13
C GLN A 150 4.11 18.30 18.08
#